data_AF-A0A820A412-F1
#
_entry.id   AF-A0A820A412-F1
#
_cell.length_a   1.000
_cell.length_b   1.000
_cell.length_c   1.000
_cell.angle_alpha   90.00
_cell.angle_beta   90.00
_cell.angle_gamma   90.00
#
_symmetry.space_group_name_H-M   'P 1'
#
loop_
_entity.id
_entity.type
_entity.pdbx_description
1 polymer ?
#
loop_
_entity_poly.entity_id
_entity_poly.type
_entity_poly.pdbx_seq_one_letter_code
_entity_poly.pdbx_strand_id
1 'polypeptide(L)' 'MEKVVAYRREIDLLKTSISAKKQKFQAHQLTDEEFKQLMDESVRLLVAQWSLEKVEEEQARRQQQQQ' A
#
# COMPACT_ATOMS: atom_id res chain seq x y z
N MET A 1 -6.53 -0.96 17.12
CA MET A 1 -5.83 -2.12 16.51
C MET A 1 -6.53 -2.61 15.25
N GLU A 2 -7.84 -2.85 15.26
CA GLU A 2 -8.57 -3.42 14.11
C GLU A 2 -8.40 -2.63 12.79
N LYS A 3 -8.43 -1.29 12.83
CA LYS A 3 -8.24 -0.44 11.64
C LYS A 3 -6.84 -0.57 11.02
N VAL A 4 -5.79 -0.65 11.84
CA VAL A 4 -4.40 -0.81 11.38
C VAL A 4 -4.23 -2.16 10.69
N VAL A 5 -4.79 -3.22 11.27
CA VAL A 5 -4.78 -4.58 10.70
C VAL A 5 -5.55 -4.62 9.37
N ALA A 6 -6.71 -3.97 9.29
CA ALA A 6 -7.49 -3.87 8.05
C ALA A 6 -6.71 -3.14 6.94
N TYR A 7 -6.08 -2.00 7.25
CA TYR A 7 -5.26 -1.26 6.29
C TYR A 7 -4.04 -2.05 5.83
N ARG A 8 -3.37 -2.77 6.74
CA ARG A 8 -2.26 -3.67 6.40
C ARG A 8 -2.69 -4.70 5.34
N ARG A 9 -3.87 -5.31 5.53
CA ARG A 9 -4.43 -6.28 4.59
C ARG A 9 -4.75 -5.68 3.23
N GLU A 10 -5.36 -4.49 3.18
CA GLU A 10 -5.64 -3.79 1.92
C GLU A 10 -4.35 -3.44 1.15
N ILE A 11 -3.31 -2.99 1.87
CA ILE A 11 -1.98 -2.71 1.31
C ILE A 11 -1.37 -3.97 0.68
N ASP A 12 -1.49 -5.13 1.35
CA ASP A 12 -0.95 -6.40 0.82
C ASP A 12 -1.69 -6.88 -0.43
N LEU A 13 -3.01 -6.65 -0.50
CA LEU A 13 -3.80 -6.92 -1.71
C LEU A 13 -3.38 -6.01 -2.87
N LEU A 14 -3.18 -4.71 -2.60
CA LEU A 14 -2.69 -3.76 -3.60
C LEU A 14 -1.30 -4.13 -4.12
N LYS A 15 -0.37 -4.53 -3.24
CA LYS A 15 0.97 -5.03 -3.63
C LYS A 15 0.87 -6.21 -4.60
N THR A 16 -0.03 -7.14 -4.33
CA THR A 16 -0.25 -8.32 -5.18
C THR A 16 -0.79 -7.92 -6.56
N SER A 17 -1.80 -7.03 -6.61
CA SER A 17 -2.35 -6.48 -7.87
C SER A 17 -1.28 -5.79 -8.71
N ILE A 18 -0.52 -4.88 -8.10
CA ILE A 18 0.56 -4.12 -8.75
C ILE A 18 1.63 -5.07 -9.28
N SER A 19 2.02 -6.09 -8.52
CA SER A 19 3.01 -7.08 -8.96
C SER A 19 2.56 -7.83 -10.21
N ALA A 20 1.30 -8.28 -10.25
CA ALA A 20 0.72 -8.95 -11.41
C ALA A 20 0.64 -8.02 -12.64
N LYS A 21 0.19 -6.78 -12.46
CA LYS A 21 0.14 -5.77 -13.53
C LYS A 21 1.55 -5.39 -14.01
N LYS A 22 2.56 -5.33 -13.13
CA LYS A 22 3.96 -5.07 -13.49
C LYS A 22 4.55 -6.19 -14.34
N GLN A 23 4.21 -7.46 -14.06
CA GLN A 23 4.62 -8.58 -14.92
C GLN A 23 4.03 -8.44 -16.33
N LYS A 24 2.74 -8.07 -16.43
CA LYS A 24 2.10 -7.77 -17.73
C LYS A 24 2.77 -6.60 -18.44
N PHE A 25 3.15 -5.55 -17.72
CA PHE A 25 3.89 -4.41 -18.29
C PHE A 25 5.24 -4.84 -18.86
N GLN A 26 6.02 -5.64 -18.12
CA GLN A 26 7.30 -6.16 -18.59
C GLN A 26 7.14 -7.04 -19.84
N ALA A 27 6.04 -7.78 -19.94
CA ALA A 27 5.66 -8.54 -21.12
C ALA A 27 5.09 -7.68 -22.28
N HIS A 28 5.02 -6.35 -22.12
CA HIS A 28 4.41 -5.41 -23.08
C HIS A 28 2.93 -5.73 -23.39
N GLN A 29 2.20 -6.28 -22.41
CA GLN A 29 0.80 -6.70 -22.53
C GLN A 29 -0.20 -5.71 -21.92
N LEU A 30 0.23 -4.53 -21.51
CA LEU A 30 -0.67 -3.51 -20.96
C LEU A 30 -1.08 -2.49 -22.03
N THR A 31 -2.33 -2.08 -21.94
CA THR A 31 -2.84 -0.86 -22.57
C THR A 31 -2.44 0.39 -21.76
N ASP A 32 -2.50 1.57 -22.37
CA ASP A 32 -2.22 2.85 -21.69
C ASP A 32 -3.10 3.07 -20.45
N GLU A 33 -4.38 2.65 -20.53
CA GLU A 33 -5.31 2.74 -19.40
C GLU A 33 -4.91 1.80 -18.26
N GLU A 34 -4.48 0.57 -18.56
CA GLU A 34 -4.00 -0.36 -17.53
C GLU A 34 -2.67 0.10 -16.91
N PHE A 35 -1.79 0.73 -17.70
CA PHE A 35 -0.57 1.33 -17.20
C PHE A 35 -0.88 2.51 -16.27
N LYS A 36 -1.82 3.38 -16.64
CA LYS A 36 -2.30 4.46 -15.77
C LYS A 36 -2.88 3.92 -14.47
N GLN A 37 -3.71 2.88 -14.53
CA GLN A 37 -4.24 2.21 -13.34
C GLN A 37 -3.13 1.64 -12.45
N LEU A 38 -2.09 1.03 -13.04
CA LEU A 38 -0.93 0.55 -12.29
C LEU A 38 -0.21 1.68 -11.54
N MET A 39 -0.06 2.85 -12.18
CA MET A 39 0.53 4.03 -11.54
C MET A 39 -0.36 4.57 -10.42
N ASP A 40 -1.67 4.69 -10.65
CA ASP A 40 -2.63 5.16 -9.65
C ASP A 40 -2.70 4.21 -8.43
N GLU A 41 -2.73 2.90 -8.66
CA GLU A 41 -2.65 1.88 -7.61
C GLU A 41 -1.33 2.00 -6.81
N SER A 42 -0.22 2.25 -7.49
CA SER A 42 1.10 2.41 -6.86
C SER A 42 1.18 3.66 -5.98
N VAL A 43 0.64 4.77 -6.44
CA VAL A 43 0.53 6.01 -5.63
C VAL A 43 -0.36 5.78 -4.42
N ARG A 44 -1.52 5.15 -4.61
CA ARG A 44 -2.44 4.81 -3.52
C ARG A 44 -1.77 3.92 -2.47
N LEU A 45 -1.00 2.92 -2.89
CA LEU A 45 -0.24 2.05 -1.99
C LEU A 45 0.77 2.85 -1.16
N LEU A 46 1.53 3.75 -1.80
CA LEU A 46 2.54 4.57 -1.12
C LEU A 46 1.92 5.46 -0.04
N VAL A 47 0.82 6.14 -0.37
CA VAL A 47 0.09 7.00 0.57
C VAL A 47 -0.47 6.19 1.74
N ALA A 48 -1.07 5.03 1.46
CA ALA A 48 -1.62 4.16 2.48
C ALA A 48 -0.54 3.63 3.43
N GLN A 49 0.59 3.18 2.88
CA GLN A 49 1.69 2.65 3.69
C GLN A 49 2.31 3.74 4.57
N TRP A 50 2.57 4.93 4.02
CA TRP A 50 3.06 6.06 4.81
C TRP A 50 2.12 6.45 5.96
N SER A 51 0.81 6.46 5.68
CA SER A 51 -0.21 6.75 6.70
C SER A 51 -0.21 5.70 7.80
N LEU A 52 -0.05 4.42 7.44
CA LEU A 52 0.01 3.32 8.41
C LEU A 52 1.24 3.43 9.31
N GLU A 53 2.41 3.69 8.72
CA GLU A 53 3.67 3.89 9.45
C GLU A 53 3.54 5.03 10.47
N LYS A 54 2.88 6.14 10.10
CA LYS A 54 2.65 7.27 11.02
C LYS A 54 1.74 6.90 12.18
N VAL A 55 0.72 6.06 11.96
CA VAL A 55 -0.15 5.57 13.02
C VAL A 55 0.61 4.65 13.99
N GLU A 56 1.44 3.75 13.46
CA GLU A 56 2.27 2.85 14.26
C GLU A 56 3.32 3.62 15.07
N GLU A 57 3.96 4.63 14.48
CA GLU A 57 4.91 5.52 15.16
C GLU A 57 4.26 6.26 16.35
N GLU A 58 3.09 6.86 16.14
CA GLU A 58 2.35 7.56 17.18
C GLU A 58 1.92 6.62 18.32
N GLN A 59 1.50 5.39 17.99
CA GLN A 59 1.17 4.38 19.00
C GLN A 59 2.38 3.96 19.82
N ALA A 60 3.53 3.76 19.18
CA ALA A 60 4.78 3.42 19.87
C ALA A 60 5.21 4.54 20.83
N ARG A 61 5.12 5.81 20.39
CA ARG A 61 5.42 6.98 21.25
C ARG A 61 4.52 7.04 22.49
N ARG A 62 3.22 6.76 22.34
CA ARG A 62 2.29 6.74 23.48
C ARG A 62 2.59 5.62 24.48
N GLN A 63 2.98 4.44 24.01
CA GLN A 63 3.36 3.33 24.88
C GLN A 63 4.62 3.62 25.68
N GLN A 64 5.62 4.25 25.06
CA GLN A 64 6.86 4.65 25.74
C GLN A 64 6.64 5.73 26.80
N GLN A 65 5.63 6.60 26.64
CA GLN A 65 5.28 7.62 27.64
C GLN A 65 4.44 7.09 28.80
N GLN A 66 3.88 5.87 28.68
CA GLN A 66 3.08 5.22 29.74
C GLN A 66 3.88 4.19 30.55
N GLN A 67 5.16 3.99 30.24
CA GLN A 67 6.13 3.18 31.00
C GLN A 67 7.08 4.08 31.79
#